data_AF-A0A7G8UNH7-F1
#
_entry.id   AF-A0A7G8UNH7-F1
#
_cell.length_a   1.000
_cell.length_b   1.000
_cell.length_c   1.000
_cell.angle_alpha   90.00
_cell.angle_beta   90.00
_cell.angle_gamma   90.00
#
_symmetry.space_group_name_H-M   'P 1'
#
loop_
_entity.id
_entity.type
_entity.pdbx_description
1 polymer ?
#
loop_
_entity_poly.entity_id
_entity_poly.type
_entity_poly.pdbx_seq_one_letter_code
_entity_poly.pdbx_strand_id
1 'polypeptide(L)'
;MRPLPGVKNLEQACRKVVESNTADKHYPGYFDSMTRGKDSEALLPVISRLILEATFLEKVERIMKKCRSMLTIEDLVDYYGNTWGFDDRVIEAARQRVEYFDRIVVGKVRYGKPDLE
;
A
#
# COMPACT_ATOMS: atom_id res chain seq x y z
N MET A 1 6.14 -5.74 14.45
CA MET A 1 5.32 -6.12 13.28
C MET A 1 3.88 -5.77 13.64
N ARG A 2 3.22 -4.92 12.85
CA ARG A 2 1.79 -4.60 13.02
C ARG A 2 0.97 -5.61 12.21
N PRO A 3 -0.27 -5.95 12.60
CA PRO A 3 -1.12 -6.75 11.73
C PRO A 3 -1.49 -5.94 10.48
N LEU A 4 -1.59 -6.62 9.34
CA LEU A 4 -2.13 -5.98 8.14
C LEU A 4 -3.64 -5.75 8.34
N PRO A 5 -4.23 -4.62 7.89
CA PRO A 5 -5.65 -4.42 8.01
C PRO A 5 -6.48 -5.49 7.27
N GLY A 6 -7.53 -5.98 7.91
CA GLY A 6 -8.59 -6.74 7.26
C GLY A 6 -9.38 -5.84 6.31
N VAL A 7 -9.33 -6.13 5.00
CA VAL A 7 -10.03 -5.35 3.96
C VAL A 7 -10.72 -6.26 2.97
N LYS A 8 -11.93 -5.90 2.54
CA LYS A 8 -12.74 -6.74 1.64
C LYS A 8 -12.48 -6.45 0.17
N ASN A 9 -12.13 -5.22 -0.16
CA ASN A 9 -11.96 -4.75 -1.53
C ASN A 9 -10.96 -3.60 -1.63
N LEU A 10 -10.64 -3.20 -2.86
CA LEU A 10 -9.63 -2.18 -3.15
C LEU A 10 -10.04 -0.79 -2.63
N GLU A 11 -11.34 -0.47 -2.62
CA GLU A 11 -11.84 0.77 -2.04
C GLU A 11 -11.52 0.85 -0.54
N GLN A 12 -11.82 -0.21 0.21
CA GLN A 12 -11.51 -0.30 1.63
C GLN A 12 -10.00 -0.26 1.88
N ALA A 13 -9.21 -0.90 1.01
CA ALA A 13 -7.75 -0.87 1.07
C ALA A 13 -7.21 0.55 0.96
N CYS A 14 -7.62 1.30 -0.07
CA CYS A 14 -7.22 2.70 -0.25
C CYS A 14 -7.64 3.56 0.94
N ARG A 15 -8.87 3.39 1.43
CA ARG A 15 -9.33 4.12 2.63
C ARG A 15 -8.48 3.80 3.85
N LYS A 16 -8.13 2.52 4.08
CA LYS A 16 -7.29 2.11 5.20
C LYS A 16 -5.87 2.65 5.13
N VAL A 17 -5.28 2.75 3.93
CA VAL A 17 -3.99 3.43 3.73
C VAL A 17 -4.06 4.90 4.17
N VAL A 18 -5.12 5.62 3.79
CA VAL A 18 -5.29 7.03 4.20
C VAL A 18 -5.53 7.14 5.70
N GLU A 19 -6.45 6.35 6.26
CA GLU A 19 -6.79 6.35 7.69
C GLU A 19 -5.57 6.03 8.56
N SER A 20 -4.87 4.93 8.28
CA SER A 20 -3.71 4.47 9.06
C SER A 20 -2.59 5.50 9.04
N ASN A 21 -2.26 6.04 7.87
CA ASN A 21 -1.17 7.00 7.76
C ASN A 21 -1.54 8.36 8.39
N THR A 22 -2.82 8.75 8.33
CA THR A 22 -3.31 9.95 9.02
C THR A 22 -3.24 9.78 10.54
N ALA A 23 -3.57 8.60 11.07
CA ALA A 23 -3.42 8.29 12.49
C ALA A 23 -1.96 8.35 12.94
N ASP A 24 -1.03 7.94 12.07
CA ASP A 24 0.43 8.12 12.24
C ASP A 24 0.92 9.56 11.93
N LYS A 25 0.01 10.55 11.86
CA LYS A 25 0.29 11.98 11.60
C LYS A 25 0.95 12.26 10.25
N HIS A 26 0.74 11.39 9.26
CA HIS A 26 1.29 11.53 7.91
C HIS A 26 0.19 11.38 6.85
N TYR A 27 -0.48 12.47 6.50
CA TYR A 27 -1.53 12.45 5.49
C TYR A 27 -0.96 12.19 4.07
N PRO A 28 -1.35 11.10 3.38
CA PRO A 28 -0.80 10.75 2.07
C PRO A 28 -1.54 11.48 0.93
N GLY A 29 -1.45 12.81 0.89
CA GLY A 29 -2.31 13.65 0.04
C GLY A 29 -2.29 13.33 -1.46
N TYR A 30 -1.12 12.99 -2.02
CA TYR A 30 -1.01 12.57 -3.43
C TYR A 30 -1.73 11.23 -3.69
N PHE A 31 -1.59 10.26 -2.80
CA PHE A 31 -2.28 8.98 -2.93
C PHE A 31 -3.80 9.16 -2.78
N ASP A 32 -4.22 9.94 -1.79
CA ASP A 32 -5.63 10.24 -1.57
C ASP A 32 -6.25 10.97 -2.77
N SER A 33 -5.59 11.97 -3.36
CA SER A 33 -6.12 12.68 -4.53
C SER A 33 -6.33 11.74 -5.73
N MET A 34 -5.50 10.70 -5.85
CA MET A 34 -5.59 9.74 -6.94
C MET A 34 -6.70 8.71 -6.72
N THR A 35 -7.01 8.37 -5.46
CA THR A 35 -7.90 7.24 -5.12
C THR A 35 -9.27 7.65 -4.61
N ARG A 36 -9.41 8.83 -4.01
CA ARG A 36 -10.65 9.32 -3.43
C ARG A 36 -11.80 9.31 -4.44
N GLY A 37 -12.96 8.82 -3.98
CA GLY A 37 -14.22 8.80 -4.73
C GLY A 37 -14.30 7.80 -5.88
N LYS A 38 -13.33 6.88 -5.98
CA LYS A 38 -13.33 5.81 -7.00
C LYS A 38 -13.80 4.50 -6.40
N ASP A 39 -14.55 3.72 -7.18
CA ASP A 39 -14.89 2.34 -6.86
C ASP A 39 -13.71 1.38 -7.14
N SER A 40 -13.89 0.11 -6.81
CA SER A 40 -12.81 -0.89 -6.97
C SER A 40 -12.40 -1.10 -8.42
N GLU A 41 -13.31 -1.02 -9.39
CA GLU A 41 -13.00 -1.20 -10.81
C GLU A 41 -12.17 -0.03 -11.35
N ALA A 42 -12.54 1.21 -11.01
CA ALA A 42 -11.79 2.40 -11.39
C ALA A 42 -10.45 2.52 -10.64
N LEU A 43 -10.32 1.91 -9.45
CA LEU A 43 -9.09 1.91 -8.68
C LEU A 43 -8.03 0.95 -9.24
N LEU A 44 -8.42 -0.19 -9.81
CA LEU A 44 -7.48 -1.17 -10.35
C LEU A 44 -6.41 -0.56 -11.28
N PRO A 45 -6.77 0.11 -12.40
CA PRO A 45 -5.77 0.69 -13.30
C PRO A 45 -4.95 1.81 -12.65
N VAL A 46 -5.53 2.55 -11.69
CA VAL A 46 -4.84 3.62 -10.96
C VAL A 46 -3.75 3.02 -10.06
N ILE A 47 -4.09 2.00 -9.27
CA ILE A 47 -3.16 1.36 -8.34
C ILE A 47 -2.10 0.58 -9.11
N SER A 48 -2.45 -0.14 -10.18
CA SER A 48 -1.46 -0.80 -11.04
C SER A 48 -0.43 0.18 -11.57
N ARG A 49 -0.88 1.36 -12.05
CA ARG A 49 0.04 2.40 -12.52
C ARG A 49 0.95 2.89 -11.40
N LEU A 50 0.42 3.21 -10.22
CA LEU A 50 1.22 3.71 -9.09
C LEU A 50 2.27 2.67 -8.64
N ILE A 51 1.90 1.39 -8.61
CA ILE A 51 2.80 0.29 -8.22
C ILE A 51 3.87 0.02 -9.29
N LEU A 52 3.63 0.38 -10.55
CA LEU A 52 4.64 0.22 -11.61
C LEU A 52 5.47 1.49 -11.84
N GLU A 53 5.00 2.65 -11.39
CA GLU A 53 5.65 3.93 -11.63
C GLU A 53 6.82 4.18 -10.66
N ALA A 54 8.02 4.38 -11.20
CA ALA A 54 9.23 4.64 -10.42
C ALA A 54 9.15 5.95 -9.60
N THR A 55 8.49 6.98 -10.13
CA THR A 55 8.35 8.26 -9.40
C THR A 55 7.51 8.11 -8.14
N PHE A 56 6.53 7.20 -8.14
CA PHE A 56 5.73 6.91 -6.95
C PHE A 56 6.57 6.16 -5.91
N LEU A 57 7.39 5.19 -6.33
CA LEU A 57 8.34 4.51 -5.45
C LEU A 57 9.26 5.50 -4.73
N GLU A 58 9.88 6.43 -5.45
CA GLU A 58 10.77 7.44 -4.86
C GLU A 58 10.05 8.33 -3.83
N LYS A 59 8.79 8.69 -4.10
CA LYS A 59 7.96 9.45 -3.15
C LYS A 59 7.71 8.66 -1.87
N VAL A 60 7.31 7.39 -2.00
CA VAL A 60 7.05 6.50 -0.85
C VAL A 60 8.33 6.28 -0.05
N GLU A 61 9.45 5.97 -0.71
CA GLU A 61 10.75 5.80 -0.05
C GLU A 61 11.13 7.01 0.81
N ARG A 62 11.01 8.23 0.24
CA ARG A 62 11.33 9.47 0.95
C ARG A 62 10.47 9.65 2.19
N ILE A 63 9.19 9.33 2.09
CA ILE A 63 8.26 9.39 3.22
C ILE A 63 8.67 8.35 4.26
N MET A 64 8.97 7.14 3.85
CA MET A 64 9.18 6.02 4.76
C MET A 64 10.48 6.12 5.57
N LYS A 65 11.48 6.83 5.03
CA LYS A 65 12.67 7.25 5.81
C LYS A 65 12.30 8.11 7.03
N LYS A 66 11.17 8.82 6.99
CA LYS A 66 10.62 9.66 8.08
C LYS A 66 9.54 8.94 8.88
N CYS A 67 8.64 8.22 8.19
CA CYS A 67 7.52 7.48 8.78
C CYS A 67 7.73 5.97 8.57
N ARG A 68 8.47 5.35 9.50
CA ARG A 68 8.86 3.94 9.40
C ARG A 68 7.71 2.95 9.54
N SER A 69 6.59 3.37 10.11
CA SER A 69 5.39 2.55 10.28
C SER A 69 4.35 2.74 9.19
N MET A 70 4.65 3.53 8.15
CA MET A 70 3.70 3.83 7.07
C MET A 70 3.14 2.54 6.46
N LEU A 71 1.81 2.46 6.37
CA LEU A 71 1.10 1.45 5.59
C LEU A 71 1.09 1.88 4.13
N THR A 72 1.55 1.03 3.23
CA THR A 72 1.52 1.30 1.79
C THR A 72 0.41 0.49 1.12
N ILE A 73 0.04 0.88 -0.11
CA ILE A 73 -0.91 0.08 -0.88
C ILE A 73 -0.26 -1.23 -1.34
N GLU A 74 1.06 -1.24 -1.52
CA GLU A 74 1.83 -2.44 -1.84
C GLU A 74 1.72 -3.50 -0.74
N ASP A 75 1.70 -3.11 0.54
CA ASP A 75 1.49 -4.04 1.67
C ASP A 75 0.16 -4.81 1.54
N LEU A 76 -0.87 -4.15 1.00
CA LEU A 76 -2.19 -4.73 0.80
C LEU A 76 -2.30 -5.50 -0.53
N VAL A 77 -1.66 -5.02 -1.59
CA VAL A 77 -1.69 -5.66 -2.91
C VAL A 77 -0.87 -6.94 -2.94
N ASP A 78 0.27 -7.02 -2.23
CA ASP A 78 1.03 -8.27 -2.10
C ASP A 78 0.17 -9.39 -1.47
N TYR A 79 -0.68 -9.04 -0.49
CA TYR A 79 -1.51 -10.02 0.20
C TYR A 79 -2.84 -10.32 -0.52
N TYR A 80 -3.59 -9.28 -0.91
CA TYR A 80 -4.96 -9.42 -1.44
C TYR A 80 -5.04 -9.28 -2.97
N GLY A 81 -3.94 -8.92 -3.65
CA GLY A 81 -3.95 -8.49 -5.05
C GLY A 81 -4.58 -9.50 -6.01
N ASN A 82 -4.31 -10.80 -5.79
CA ASN A 82 -4.90 -11.87 -6.61
C ASN A 82 -6.43 -11.89 -6.50
N THR A 83 -6.98 -11.71 -5.30
CA THR A 83 -8.43 -11.67 -5.05
C THR A 83 -9.08 -10.44 -5.69
N TRP A 84 -8.34 -9.34 -5.80
CA TRP A 84 -8.84 -8.11 -6.41
C TRP A 84 -8.69 -8.04 -7.92
N GLY A 85 -8.06 -9.04 -8.55
CA GLY A 85 -7.90 -9.12 -10.00
C GLY A 85 -6.71 -8.31 -10.54
N PHE A 86 -5.70 -8.03 -9.71
CA PHE A 86 -4.42 -7.53 -10.22
C PHE A 86 -3.70 -8.61 -11.02
N ASP A 87 -3.01 -8.21 -12.09
CA ASP A 87 -2.12 -9.10 -12.81
C ASP A 87 -0.87 -9.46 -11.99
N ASP A 88 -0.27 -10.61 -12.31
CA ASP A 88 0.90 -11.15 -11.60
C ASP A 88 2.09 -10.18 -11.59
N ARG A 89 2.25 -9.36 -12.63
CA ARG A 89 3.34 -8.38 -12.71
C ARG A 89 3.14 -7.27 -11.70
N VAL A 90 1.93 -6.79 -11.49
CA VAL A 90 1.63 -5.79 -10.45
C VAL A 90 1.80 -6.37 -9.05
N ILE A 91 1.34 -7.60 -8.82
CA ILE A 91 1.48 -8.29 -7.53
C ILE A 91 2.96 -8.50 -7.20
N GLU A 92 3.75 -8.98 -8.15
CA GLU A 92 5.18 -9.20 -7.96
C GLU A 92 5.93 -7.87 -7.75
N ALA A 93 5.56 -6.80 -8.47
CA ALA A 93 6.11 -5.47 -8.22
C ALA A 93 5.74 -4.95 -6.82
N ALA A 94 4.52 -5.18 -6.35
CA ALA A 94 4.10 -4.84 -5.00
C ALA A 94 4.95 -5.58 -3.96
N ARG A 95 5.11 -6.90 -4.11
CA ARG A 95 5.95 -7.73 -3.23
C ARG A 95 7.39 -7.21 -3.14
N GLN A 96 8.02 -7.00 -4.29
CA GLN A 96 9.40 -6.48 -4.35
C GLN A 96 9.54 -5.13 -3.66
N ARG A 97 8.53 -4.26 -3.79
CA ARG A 97 8.48 -2.98 -3.09
C ARG A 97 8.31 -3.15 -1.58
N VAL A 98 7.43 -4.04 -1.12
CA VAL A 98 7.27 -4.35 0.32
C VAL A 98 8.61 -4.84 0.91
N GLU A 99 9.29 -5.77 0.23
CA GLU A 99 10.60 -6.26 0.67
C GLU A 99 11.67 -5.16 0.66
N TYR A 100 11.66 -4.29 -0.35
CA TYR A 100 12.53 -3.12 -0.39
C TYR A 100 12.25 -2.17 0.77
N PHE A 101 10.98 -1.89 1.04
CA PHE A 101 10.50 -1.04 2.11
C PHE A 101 10.92 -1.57 3.49
N ASP A 102 10.72 -2.86 3.74
CA ASP A 102 11.12 -3.49 4.99
C ASP A 102 12.64 -3.47 5.20
N ARG A 103 13.43 -3.59 4.13
CA ARG A 103 14.90 -3.47 4.19
C ARG A 103 15.35 -2.06 4.59
N ILE A 104 14.77 -1.02 3.99
CA ILE A 104 15.17 0.37 4.31
C ILE A 104 14.69 0.82 5.70
N VAL A 105 13.67 0.16 6.25
CA VAL A 105 13.17 0.39 7.62
C VAL A 105 13.84 -0.58 8.61
N VAL A 106 15.12 -0.33 8.91
CA VAL A 106 15.90 -1.04 9.96
C VAL A 106 15.91 -2.58 9.80
N GLY A 107 15.65 -3.09 8.60
CA GLY A 107 15.64 -4.53 8.30
C GLY A 107 14.58 -5.33 9.07
N LYS A 108 13.40 -4.74 9.33
CA LYS A 108 12.30 -5.42 10.03
C LYS A 108 11.04 -5.45 9.17
N VAL A 109 10.33 -6.58 9.23
CA VAL A 109 9.00 -6.72 8.63
C VAL A 109 8.02 -5.74 9.30
N ARG A 110 7.47 -4.81 8.50
CA ARG A 110 6.54 -3.78 8.99
C ARG A 110 5.18 -4.38 9.33
N TYR A 111 4.63 -5.17 8.40
CA TYR A 111 3.28 -5.75 8.48
C TYR A 111 3.31 -7.28 8.36
N GLY A 112 2.56 -7.95 9.24
CA GLY A 112 2.38 -9.40 9.22
C GLY A 112 1.09 -9.82 8.52
N LYS A 113 0.69 -11.09 8.67
CA LYS A 113 -0.62 -11.57 8.21
C LYS A 113 -1.75 -10.67 8.76
N PRO A 114 -2.86 -10.51 8.02
CA PRO A 114 -3.92 -9.63 8.46
C PRO A 114 -4.59 -10.11 9.74
N ASP A 115 -5.04 -9.15 10.55
CA ASP A 115 -5.95 -9.43 11.65
C ASP A 115 -7.34 -9.71 11.04
N LEU A 116 -7.77 -10.96 11.14
CA LEU A 116 -9.13 -11.35 10.77
C LEU A 116 -9.99 -11.15 12.01
N GLU A 117 -10.36 -9.90 12.31
CA GLU A 117 -11.44 -9.60 13.24
C GLU A 117 -12.80 -9.97 12.65
#